data_AF-A0A4V2AYR5-F1
#
_entry.id   AF-A0A4V2AYR5-F1
#
_cell.length_a   1.000
_cell.length_b   1.000
_cell.length_c   1.000
_cell.angle_alpha   90.00
_cell.angle_beta   90.00
_cell.angle_gamma   90.00
#
_symmetry.space_group_name_H-M   'P 1'
#
loop_
_entity.id
_entity.type
_entity.pdbx_description
1 polymer ?
#
loop_
_entity_poly.entity_id
_entity_poly.type
_entity_poly.pdbx_seq_one_letter_code
_entity_poly.pdbx_strand_id
1 'polypeptide(L)'
;MKKLFSKALIPCSAFLFLASCDSTSPKVAGMREDTVDSVALYRYGGFGSAAKWGEHMVTIAGCHDCHTPKLMTPQGPVFDSSRMLSGFPAGTPDFAVNRKEMESKGLAVTGDLTTWVGPWGISYAANLTSDATGTGNWTEAQFMKALREGKYKGMDNTRPLLPPMPWNVYQYMTDDELKAIFAYLQTT
;
A
#
# COMPACT_ATOMS: atom_id res chain seq x y z
N MET A 1 66.26 50.06 -10.24
CA MET A 1 65.43 50.45 -11.39
C MET A 1 63.96 50.18 -11.07
N LYS A 2 63.14 51.21 -11.26
CA LYS A 2 61.68 51.31 -11.25
C LYS A 2 60.88 49.99 -11.35
N LYS A 3 59.87 49.82 -10.49
CA LYS A 3 58.44 50.08 -10.83
C LYS A 3 57.53 49.95 -9.60
N LEU A 4 56.87 51.07 -9.30
CA LEU A 4 55.64 51.18 -8.51
C LEU A 4 54.53 50.35 -9.16
N PHE A 5 53.71 49.66 -8.35
CA PHE A 5 52.28 49.53 -8.62
C PHE A 5 51.47 49.61 -7.31
N SER A 6 50.52 50.52 -7.35
CA SER A 6 49.61 50.96 -6.30
C SER A 6 48.62 49.84 -5.91
N LYS A 7 48.44 49.62 -4.60
CA LYS A 7 47.31 48.83 -4.06
C LYS A 7 46.17 49.80 -3.75
N ALA A 8 45.18 49.88 -4.65
CA ALA A 8 43.91 50.51 -4.33
C ALA A 8 43.05 49.52 -3.54
N LEU A 9 42.73 49.86 -2.29
CA LEU A 9 41.63 49.24 -1.54
C LEU A 9 40.31 49.66 -2.18
N ILE A 10 39.51 48.68 -2.62
CA ILE A 10 38.11 48.88 -2.99
C ILE A 10 37.28 48.59 -1.74
N PRO A 11 36.49 49.54 -1.20
CA PRO A 11 35.55 49.23 -0.13
C PRO A 11 34.37 48.46 -0.74
N CYS A 12 34.18 47.22 -0.29
CA CYS A 12 32.99 46.44 -0.61
C CYS A 12 31.83 47.01 0.21
N SER A 13 31.11 47.98 -0.36
CA SER A 13 29.85 48.47 0.20
C SER A 13 28.83 47.34 0.21
N ALA A 14 28.49 46.85 1.40
CA ALA A 14 27.38 45.95 1.62
C ALA A 14 26.06 46.66 1.30
N PHE A 15 25.56 46.49 0.08
CA PHE A 15 24.18 46.83 -0.26
C PHE A 15 23.26 45.76 0.35
N LEU A 16 22.68 46.06 1.51
CA LEU A 16 21.50 45.36 2.01
C LEU A 16 20.33 45.67 1.07
N PHE A 17 20.00 44.72 0.18
CA PHE A 17 18.73 44.73 -0.54
C PHE A 17 17.62 44.30 0.43
N LEU A 18 16.90 45.28 1.00
CA LEU A 18 15.58 45.05 1.58
C LEU A 18 14.58 44.80 0.45
N ALA A 19 14.32 43.53 0.16
CA ALA A 19 13.23 43.15 -0.73
C ALA A 19 11.90 43.45 -0.02
N SER A 20 11.22 44.52 -0.46
CA SER A 20 9.84 44.81 -0.09
C SER A 20 8.93 43.86 -0.87
N CYS A 21 8.25 42.93 -0.20
CA CYS A 21 7.18 42.15 -0.80
C CYS A 21 5.98 43.06 -1.06
N ASP A 22 5.77 43.47 -2.30
CA ASP A 22 4.55 44.15 -2.73
C ASP A 22 3.50 43.10 -3.08
N SER A 23 2.49 42.94 -2.21
CA SER A 23 1.44 41.94 -2.35
C SER A 23 0.30 42.46 -3.24
N THR A 24 0.50 42.47 -4.55
CA THR A 24 -0.62 42.64 -5.49
C THR A 24 -0.54 41.61 -6.60
N SER A 25 -1.10 40.43 -6.35
CA SER A 25 -1.41 39.46 -7.41
C SER A 25 -2.52 40.03 -8.31
N PRO A 26 -2.42 39.93 -9.65
CA PRO A 26 -3.49 40.39 -10.53
C PRO A 26 -4.72 39.49 -10.38
N LYS A 27 -5.89 40.11 -10.16
CA LYS A 27 -7.17 39.39 -10.18
C LYS A 27 -7.48 38.96 -11.61
N VAL A 28 -7.40 37.66 -11.87
CA VAL A 28 -7.93 37.07 -13.11
C VAL A 28 -9.46 37.09 -13.00
N ALA A 29 -10.11 37.95 -13.77
CA ALA A 29 -11.56 38.02 -13.84
C ALA A 29 -12.08 36.92 -14.80
N GLY A 30 -13.01 36.09 -14.31
CA GLY A 30 -13.91 35.33 -15.20
C GLY A 30 -13.80 33.80 -15.19
N MET A 31 -13.55 33.15 -14.03
CA MET A 31 -13.96 31.75 -13.85
C MET A 31 -15.19 31.74 -12.95
N ARG A 32 -16.29 31.13 -13.42
CA ARG A 32 -17.42 30.81 -12.55
C ARG A 32 -16.88 29.93 -11.43
N GLU A 33 -17.11 30.40 -10.21
CA GLU A 33 -16.87 29.67 -8.98
C GLU A 33 -17.94 28.57 -8.88
N ASP A 34 -17.79 27.54 -9.72
CA ASP A 34 -18.47 26.28 -9.51
C ASP A 34 -17.79 25.69 -8.27
N THR A 35 -18.41 25.92 -7.10
CA THR A 35 -17.96 25.42 -5.81
C THR A 35 -18.07 23.90 -5.81
N VAL A 36 -17.14 23.21 -6.48
CA VAL A 36 -16.79 21.86 -6.07
C VAL A 36 -16.22 22.01 -4.68
N ASP A 37 -17.00 21.58 -3.69
CA ASP A 37 -16.59 21.52 -2.30
C ASP A 37 -15.21 20.88 -2.25
N SER A 38 -14.18 21.70 -2.05
CA SER A 38 -12.79 21.22 -2.04
C SER A 38 -12.59 20.15 -0.96
N VAL A 39 -13.44 20.12 0.07
CA VAL A 39 -13.48 19.07 1.10
C VAL A 39 -14.00 17.74 0.53
N ALA A 40 -14.92 17.79 -0.45
CA ALA A 40 -15.43 16.59 -1.12
C ALA A 40 -14.41 15.99 -2.11
N LEU A 41 -13.58 16.81 -2.76
CA LEU A 41 -12.56 16.32 -3.71
C LEU A 41 -11.44 15.50 -3.06
N TYR A 42 -11.15 15.70 -1.77
CA TYR A 42 -10.10 14.97 -1.05
C TYR A 42 -10.59 13.82 -0.17
N ARG A 43 -11.92 13.62 -0.06
CA ARG A 43 -12.51 12.67 0.91
C ARG A 43 -12.13 11.21 0.71
N TYR A 44 -11.68 10.82 -0.48
CA TYR A 44 -11.27 9.46 -0.80
C TYR A 44 -9.99 9.43 -1.63
N GLY A 45 -8.98 10.25 -1.28
CA GLY A 45 -7.74 10.30 -2.06
C GLY A 45 -7.93 10.73 -3.52
N GLY A 46 -8.99 11.48 -3.83
CA GLY A 46 -9.35 11.90 -5.19
C GLY A 46 -10.29 10.95 -5.94
N PHE A 47 -10.72 9.83 -5.35
CA PHE A 47 -11.64 8.89 -5.98
C PHE A 47 -13.12 9.23 -5.69
N GLY A 48 -14.03 8.74 -6.55
CA GLY A 48 -15.46 9.02 -6.43
C GLY A 48 -16.17 8.35 -5.25
N SER A 49 -15.54 7.39 -4.58
CA SER A 49 -16.06 6.73 -3.36
C SER A 49 -14.95 6.04 -2.58
N ALA A 50 -15.20 5.71 -1.31
CA ALA A 50 -14.29 4.92 -0.49
C ALA A 50 -13.98 3.55 -1.13
N ALA A 51 -14.98 2.87 -1.70
CA ALA A 51 -14.77 1.60 -2.37
C ALA A 51 -13.90 1.74 -3.65
N LYS A 52 -14.02 2.83 -4.40
CA LYS A 52 -13.14 3.08 -5.56
C LYS A 52 -11.71 3.41 -5.16
N TRP A 53 -11.54 4.16 -4.07
CA TRP A 53 -10.20 4.33 -3.51
C TRP A 53 -9.64 3.00 -2.99
N GLY A 54 -10.46 2.20 -2.32
CA GLY A 54 -10.09 0.88 -1.84
C GLY A 54 -9.67 -0.08 -2.94
N GLU A 55 -10.40 -0.11 -4.05
CA GLU A 55 -10.05 -0.88 -5.25
C GLU A 55 -8.67 -0.48 -5.77
N HIS A 56 -8.42 0.83 -5.86
CA HIS A 56 -7.10 1.35 -6.22
C HIS A 56 -6.03 0.90 -5.23
N MET A 57 -6.25 1.07 -3.92
CA MET A 57 -5.31 0.68 -2.88
C MET A 57 -5.00 -0.82 -2.89
N VAL A 58 -6.01 -1.68 -3.02
CA VAL A 58 -5.83 -3.14 -3.14
C VAL A 58 -4.97 -3.50 -4.36
N THR A 59 -5.13 -2.76 -5.45
CA THR A 59 -4.32 -2.95 -6.67
C THR A 59 -2.88 -2.51 -6.45
N ILE A 60 -2.64 -1.27 -6.01
CA ILE A 60 -1.29 -0.69 -5.94
C ILE A 60 -0.49 -1.16 -4.73
N ALA A 61 -1.15 -1.59 -3.66
CA ALA A 61 -0.50 -2.20 -2.51
C ALA A 61 -0.14 -3.67 -2.75
N GLY A 62 -0.51 -4.26 -3.90
CA GLY A 62 -0.13 -5.63 -4.25
C GLY A 62 -0.90 -6.70 -3.48
N CYS A 63 -2.13 -6.42 -3.02
CA CYS A 63 -2.94 -7.42 -2.32
C CYS A 63 -3.21 -8.65 -3.21
N HIS A 64 -3.42 -8.44 -4.51
CA HIS A 64 -3.62 -9.52 -5.48
C HIS A 64 -2.39 -10.44 -5.64
N ASP A 65 -1.18 -9.96 -5.33
CA ASP A 65 0.06 -10.72 -5.57
C ASP A 65 0.09 -12.03 -4.78
N CYS A 66 -0.47 -12.05 -3.57
CA CYS A 66 -0.61 -13.28 -2.78
C CYS A 66 -2.07 -13.74 -2.70
N HIS A 67 -3.04 -12.82 -2.72
CA HIS A 67 -4.44 -13.16 -2.47
C HIS A 67 -5.25 -13.46 -3.73
N THR A 68 -4.68 -13.38 -4.93
CA THR A 68 -5.32 -13.88 -6.15
C THR A 68 -4.51 -15.06 -6.71
N PRO A 69 -5.10 -16.26 -6.86
CA PRO A 69 -4.49 -17.37 -7.60
C PRO A 69 -4.06 -16.96 -9.01
N LYS A 70 -3.03 -17.61 -9.54
CA LYS A 70 -2.52 -17.30 -10.89
C LYS A 70 -2.65 -18.49 -11.81
N LEU A 71 -2.93 -18.19 -13.07
CA LEU A 71 -2.83 -19.12 -14.19
C LEU A 71 -1.42 -19.02 -14.76
N MET A 72 -0.74 -20.17 -14.86
CA MET A 72 0.60 -20.23 -15.46
C MET A 72 0.49 -20.22 -16.98
N THR A 73 0.95 -19.15 -17.62
CA THR A 73 1.00 -19.02 -19.08
C THR A 73 2.45 -19.08 -19.58
N PRO A 74 2.69 -19.26 -20.89
CA PRO A 74 4.03 -19.17 -21.46
C PRO A 74 4.73 -17.82 -21.22
N GLN A 75 3.96 -16.74 -20.98
CA GLN A 75 4.47 -15.39 -20.69
C GLN A 75 4.67 -15.15 -19.18
N GLY A 76 4.41 -16.16 -18.34
CA GLY A 76 4.47 -16.06 -16.89
C GLY A 76 3.09 -16.15 -16.23
N PRO A 77 3.04 -16.01 -14.89
CA PRO A 77 1.80 -16.08 -14.16
C PRO A 77 0.94 -14.84 -14.43
N VAL A 78 -0.35 -15.06 -14.67
CA VAL A 78 -1.37 -13.99 -14.74
C VAL A 78 -2.44 -14.24 -13.69
N PHE A 79 -3.07 -13.20 -13.17
CA PHE A 79 -4.16 -13.36 -12.21
C PHE A 79 -5.31 -14.18 -12.80
N ASP A 80 -5.81 -15.13 -12.03
CA ASP A 80 -7.08 -15.82 -12.33
C ASP A 80 -8.22 -14.86 -12.03
N SER A 81 -8.77 -14.23 -13.09
CA SER A 81 -9.86 -13.27 -12.98
C SER A 81 -11.16 -13.88 -12.42
N SER A 82 -11.31 -15.21 -12.46
CA SER A 82 -12.46 -15.91 -11.87
C SER A 82 -12.35 -16.09 -10.34
N ARG A 83 -11.18 -15.81 -9.76
CA ARG A 83 -10.84 -16.06 -8.36
C ARG A 83 -10.10 -14.89 -7.71
N MET A 84 -10.40 -13.66 -8.15
CA MET A 84 -9.78 -12.46 -7.59
C MET A 84 -9.97 -12.42 -6.08
N LEU A 85 -8.87 -12.19 -5.35
CA LEU A 85 -8.84 -12.04 -3.88
C LEU A 85 -9.27 -13.28 -3.06
N SER A 86 -9.51 -14.43 -3.71
CA SER A 86 -10.00 -15.63 -3.02
C SER A 86 -8.96 -16.33 -2.15
N GLY A 87 -7.69 -15.92 -2.21
CA GLY A 87 -6.58 -16.56 -1.51
C GLY A 87 -6.24 -17.95 -2.05
N PHE A 88 -5.65 -18.78 -1.20
CA PHE A 88 -5.29 -20.16 -1.52
C PHE A 88 -6.54 -21.02 -1.84
N PRO A 89 -6.62 -21.66 -3.02
CA PRO A 89 -7.78 -22.48 -3.37
C PRO A 89 -7.90 -23.73 -2.50
N ALA A 90 -9.07 -23.88 -1.86
CA ALA A 90 -9.40 -25.08 -1.10
C ALA A 90 -9.30 -26.35 -1.97
N GLY A 91 -8.73 -27.42 -1.41
CA GLY A 91 -8.53 -28.70 -2.10
C GLY A 91 -7.26 -28.78 -2.95
N THR A 92 -6.49 -27.70 -3.07
CA THR A 92 -5.12 -27.77 -3.59
C THR A 92 -4.30 -28.66 -2.65
N PRO A 93 -3.59 -29.69 -3.16
CA PRO A 93 -2.76 -30.54 -2.32
C PRO A 93 -1.72 -29.73 -1.55
N ASP A 94 -1.47 -30.13 -0.31
CA ASP A 94 -0.43 -29.52 0.49
C ASP A 94 0.92 -29.64 -0.21
N PHE A 95 1.70 -28.55 -0.13
CA PHE A 95 3.07 -28.56 -0.60
C PHE A 95 3.90 -29.45 0.33
N ALA A 96 4.48 -30.53 -0.20
CA ALA A 96 5.32 -31.42 0.60
C ALA A 96 6.58 -30.67 1.06
N VAL A 97 6.61 -30.29 2.34
CA VAL A 97 7.72 -29.53 2.91
C VAL A 97 8.80 -30.47 3.46
N ASN A 98 9.99 -30.44 2.86
CA ASN A 98 11.18 -30.97 3.52
C ASN A 98 11.74 -29.91 4.48
N ARG A 99 11.53 -30.10 5.78
CA ARG A 99 11.96 -29.16 6.81
C ARG A 99 13.48 -28.89 6.81
N LYS A 100 14.30 -29.93 6.64
CA LYS A 100 15.77 -29.78 6.57
C LYS A 100 16.17 -28.95 5.35
N GLU A 101 15.46 -29.13 4.24
CA GLU A 101 15.68 -28.34 3.04
C GLU A 101 15.30 -26.87 3.27
N MET A 102 14.15 -26.59 3.90
CA MET A 102 13.73 -25.22 4.20
C MET A 102 14.65 -24.51 5.19
N GLU A 103 15.16 -25.23 6.19
CA GLU A 103 16.17 -24.71 7.12
C GLU A 103 17.48 -24.33 6.39
N SER A 104 17.80 -25.00 5.27
CA SER A 104 19.02 -24.74 4.48
C SER A 104 18.86 -23.77 3.31
N LYS A 105 17.69 -23.72 2.65
CA LYS A 105 17.41 -22.94 1.44
C LYS A 105 16.57 -21.68 1.69
N GLY A 106 15.94 -21.58 2.87
CA GLY A 106 15.33 -20.35 3.39
C GLY A 106 13.89 -20.07 2.95
N LEU A 107 13.51 -20.34 1.70
CA LEU A 107 12.17 -20.04 1.20
C LEU A 107 11.75 -20.94 0.03
N ALA A 108 10.51 -21.43 0.06
CA ALA A 108 9.81 -22.01 -1.09
C ALA A 108 8.44 -21.36 -1.29
N VAL A 109 8.04 -21.18 -2.56
CA VAL A 109 6.79 -20.49 -2.93
C VAL A 109 6.14 -21.26 -4.06
N THR A 110 4.81 -21.40 -4.03
CA THR A 110 4.06 -21.99 -5.14
C THR A 110 4.03 -21.04 -6.35
N GLY A 111 3.87 -21.58 -7.56
CA GLY A 111 3.85 -20.76 -8.79
C GLY A 111 2.72 -19.74 -8.83
N ASP A 112 1.63 -19.97 -8.09
CA ASP A 112 0.51 -19.05 -7.96
C ASP A 112 0.66 -18.01 -6.83
N LEU A 113 1.77 -18.08 -6.08
CA LEU A 113 2.12 -17.21 -4.95
C LEU A 113 1.12 -17.23 -3.78
N THR A 114 0.22 -18.22 -3.73
CA THR A 114 -0.76 -18.32 -2.64
C THR A 114 -0.26 -19.15 -1.45
N THR A 115 0.86 -19.88 -1.61
CA THR A 115 1.49 -20.67 -0.54
C THR A 115 2.97 -20.35 -0.42
N TRP A 116 3.40 -20.07 0.82
CA TRP A 116 4.77 -19.72 1.16
C TRP A 116 5.27 -20.59 2.29
N VAL A 117 6.50 -21.08 2.16
CA VAL A 117 7.14 -21.97 3.12
C VAL A 117 8.48 -21.39 3.52
N GLY A 118 8.70 -21.24 4.82
CA GLY A 118 9.98 -20.78 5.37
C GLY A 118 10.24 -21.34 6.77
N PRO A 119 11.26 -20.84 7.48
CA PRO A 119 11.57 -21.26 8.85
C PRO A 119 10.42 -21.08 9.85
N TRP A 120 9.44 -20.23 9.52
CA TRP A 120 8.20 -20.03 10.30
C TRP A 120 7.11 -21.09 10.03
N GLY A 121 7.31 -21.99 9.07
CA GLY A 121 6.31 -22.97 8.63
C GLY A 121 5.67 -22.62 7.30
N ILE A 122 4.41 -23.04 7.12
CA ILE A 122 3.63 -22.83 5.90
C ILE A 122 2.62 -21.71 6.11
N SER A 123 2.52 -20.82 5.14
CA SER A 123 1.57 -19.72 5.10
C SER A 123 0.72 -19.83 3.85
N TYR A 124 -0.59 -19.86 4.05
CA TYR A 124 -1.57 -19.86 2.98
C TYR A 124 -2.21 -18.47 2.92
N ALA A 125 -2.31 -17.90 1.73
CA ALA A 125 -2.99 -16.64 1.51
C ALA A 125 -4.47 -16.77 1.89
N ALA A 126 -4.95 -15.85 2.72
CA ALA A 126 -6.34 -15.84 3.16
C ALA A 126 -7.30 -15.44 2.03
N ASN A 127 -8.54 -15.89 2.10
CA ASN A 127 -9.61 -15.30 1.30
C ASN A 127 -9.89 -13.87 1.81
N LEU A 128 -9.78 -12.86 0.94
CA LEU A 128 -10.06 -11.47 1.27
C LEU A 128 -11.46 -11.02 0.82
N THR A 129 -12.21 -11.84 0.08
CA THR A 129 -13.50 -11.44 -0.49
C THR A 129 -14.58 -11.19 0.58
N SER A 130 -15.74 -10.66 0.19
CA SER A 130 -16.90 -10.48 1.07
C SER A 130 -17.62 -11.80 1.40
N ASP A 131 -17.10 -12.94 0.92
CA ASP A 131 -17.62 -14.25 1.30
C ASP A 131 -17.45 -14.50 2.81
N ALA A 132 -18.33 -15.33 3.38
CA ALA A 132 -18.31 -15.69 4.80
C ALA A 132 -17.00 -16.37 5.24
N THR A 133 -16.30 -17.04 4.32
CA THR A 133 -14.98 -17.65 4.53
C THR A 133 -13.83 -16.64 4.43
N GLY A 134 -14.09 -15.46 3.87
CA GLY A 134 -13.16 -14.34 3.73
C GLY A 134 -13.35 -13.27 4.79
N THR A 135 -13.45 -12.02 4.35
CA THR A 135 -13.65 -10.85 5.22
C THR A 135 -15.10 -10.45 5.41
N GLY A 136 -16.07 -11.15 4.79
CA GLY A 136 -17.49 -10.78 4.85
C GLY A 136 -18.11 -10.71 6.25
N ASN A 137 -17.57 -11.48 7.20
CA ASN A 137 -18.01 -11.48 8.60
C ASN A 137 -17.09 -10.67 9.52
N TRP A 138 -16.10 -9.96 8.98
CA TRP A 138 -15.16 -9.19 9.79
C TRP A 138 -15.76 -7.82 10.08
N THR A 139 -15.47 -7.30 11.27
CA THR A 139 -15.69 -5.89 11.58
C THR A 139 -14.52 -5.05 11.05
N GLU A 140 -14.78 -3.77 10.77
CA GLU A 140 -13.72 -2.82 10.42
C GLU A 140 -12.62 -2.80 11.51
N ALA A 141 -13.00 -2.82 12.80
CA ALA A 141 -12.06 -2.85 13.91
C ALA A 141 -11.12 -4.07 13.88
N GLN A 142 -11.64 -5.26 13.53
CA GLN A 142 -10.82 -6.46 13.35
C GLN A 142 -9.87 -6.31 12.17
N PHE A 143 -10.33 -5.78 11.04
CA PHE A 143 -9.48 -5.53 9.87
C PHE A 143 -8.34 -4.56 10.21
N MET A 144 -8.67 -3.43 10.84
CA MET A 144 -7.69 -2.43 11.29
C MET A 144 -6.67 -3.06 12.23
N LYS A 145 -7.13 -3.81 13.25
CA LYS A 145 -6.24 -4.49 14.21
C LYS A 145 -5.34 -5.52 13.54
N ALA A 146 -5.84 -6.26 12.55
CA ALA A 146 -5.04 -7.22 11.80
C ALA A 146 -3.86 -6.55 11.08
N LEU A 147 -4.08 -5.39 10.45
CA LEU A 147 -3.04 -4.69 9.70
C LEU A 147 -2.15 -3.78 10.56
N ARG A 148 -2.67 -3.21 11.65
CA ARG A 148 -1.90 -2.38 12.59
C ARG A 148 -0.99 -3.20 13.49
N GLU A 149 -1.49 -4.35 13.97
CA GLU A 149 -0.81 -5.14 15.01
C GLU A 149 -0.35 -6.52 14.51
N GLY A 150 -0.62 -6.85 13.25
CA GLY A 150 -0.26 -8.15 12.69
C GLY A 150 -1.00 -9.31 13.33
N LYS A 151 -2.23 -9.11 13.84
CA LYS A 151 -3.00 -10.14 14.54
C LYS A 151 -3.84 -10.98 13.59
N TYR A 152 -3.81 -12.31 13.75
CA TYR A 152 -4.66 -13.19 12.97
C TYR A 152 -6.14 -12.87 13.19
N LYS A 153 -6.84 -12.49 12.11
CA LYS A 153 -8.23 -11.99 12.11
C LYS A 153 -8.50 -10.81 13.05
N GLY A 154 -7.47 -10.05 13.43
CA GLY A 154 -7.62 -8.95 14.39
C GLY A 154 -8.04 -9.40 15.79
N MET A 155 -7.77 -10.66 16.17
CA MET A 155 -8.18 -11.23 17.46
C MET A 155 -7.02 -11.24 18.47
N ASP A 156 -7.34 -10.95 19.72
CA ASP A 156 -6.39 -11.06 20.84
C ASP A 156 -6.02 -12.51 21.16
N ASN A 157 -4.83 -12.70 21.73
CA ASN A 157 -4.29 -14.02 22.11
C ASN A 157 -4.24 -15.05 20.97
N THR A 158 -4.16 -14.59 19.73
CA THR A 158 -3.96 -15.43 18.55
C THR A 158 -2.53 -15.32 18.03
N ARG A 159 -2.15 -16.24 17.13
CA ARG A 159 -0.88 -16.16 16.40
C ARG A 159 -0.79 -14.85 15.60
N PRO A 160 0.41 -14.35 15.29
CA PRO A 160 0.56 -13.28 14.34
C PRO A 160 0.17 -13.71 12.92
N LEU A 161 -0.08 -12.74 12.03
CA LEU A 161 -0.08 -12.94 10.59
C LEU A 161 1.29 -13.46 10.18
N LEU A 162 1.29 -14.54 9.39
CA LEU A 162 2.53 -15.21 9.00
C LEU A 162 3.15 -14.53 7.78
N PRO A 163 4.47 -14.55 7.63
CA PRO A 163 5.13 -14.08 6.42
C PRO A 163 4.66 -14.84 5.17
N PRO A 164 4.62 -14.19 4.00
CA PRO A 164 5.18 -12.87 3.72
C PRO A 164 4.19 -11.70 3.91
N MET A 165 3.03 -11.92 4.56
CA MET A 165 2.00 -10.87 4.70
C MET A 165 2.61 -9.58 5.29
N PRO A 166 2.66 -8.46 4.53
CA PRO A 166 3.48 -7.30 4.89
C PRO A 166 2.72 -6.32 5.81
N TRP A 167 2.10 -6.85 6.87
CA TRP A 167 1.35 -6.03 7.84
C TRP A 167 2.25 -4.97 8.50
N ASN A 168 3.55 -5.26 8.68
CA ASN A 168 4.53 -4.32 9.23
C ASN A 168 4.83 -3.13 8.31
N VAL A 169 4.43 -3.18 7.05
CA VAL A 169 4.46 -2.05 6.11
C VAL A 169 3.09 -1.37 6.09
N TYR A 170 2.01 -2.15 6.01
CA TYR A 170 0.65 -1.62 5.97
C TYR A 170 0.22 -0.93 7.28
N GLN A 171 0.87 -1.23 8.41
CA GLN A 171 0.66 -0.52 9.68
C GLN A 171 0.99 0.98 9.60
N TYR A 172 1.61 1.46 8.52
CA TYR A 172 1.90 2.89 8.29
C TYR A 172 0.90 3.59 7.37
N MET A 173 -0.03 2.85 6.75
CA MET A 173 -1.13 3.47 5.98
C MET A 173 -1.95 4.38 6.90
N THR A 174 -2.57 5.41 6.36
CA THR A 174 -3.55 6.22 7.10
C THR A 174 -4.78 5.40 7.44
N ASP A 175 -5.58 5.83 8.43
CA ASP A 175 -6.83 5.15 8.75
C ASP A 175 -7.80 5.17 7.56
N ASP A 176 -7.84 6.26 6.80
CA ASP A 176 -8.73 6.41 5.67
C ASP A 176 -8.36 5.45 4.51
N GLU A 177 -7.06 5.22 4.27
CA GLU A 177 -6.59 4.20 3.31
C GLU A 177 -7.00 2.79 3.72
N LEU A 178 -6.80 2.42 4.98
CA LEU A 178 -7.18 1.08 5.48
C LEU A 178 -8.70 0.89 5.45
N LYS A 179 -9.47 1.91 5.83
CA LYS A 179 -10.94 1.90 5.72
C LYS A 179 -11.42 1.80 4.28
N ALA A 180 -10.75 2.49 3.35
CA ALA A 180 -11.07 2.40 1.93
C ALA A 180 -10.84 0.98 1.41
N ILE A 181 -9.68 0.36 1.73
CA ILE A 181 -9.39 -1.05 1.40
C ILE A 181 -10.51 -1.94 1.94
N PHE A 182 -10.85 -1.83 3.22
CA PHE A 182 -11.91 -2.64 3.83
C PHE A 182 -13.26 -2.42 3.13
N ALA A 183 -13.63 -1.17 2.87
CA ALA A 183 -14.87 -0.83 2.17
C ALA A 183 -14.95 -1.46 0.77
N TYR A 184 -13.85 -1.55 0.04
CA TYR A 184 -13.81 -2.27 -1.23
C TYR A 184 -13.95 -3.78 -1.06
N LEU A 185 -13.20 -4.39 -0.13
CA LEU A 185 -13.27 -5.84 0.11
C LEU A 185 -14.69 -6.30 0.50
N GLN A 186 -15.46 -5.46 1.17
CA GLN A 186 -16.87 -5.74 1.49
C GLN A 186 -17.81 -5.70 0.26
N THR A 187 -17.33 -5.33 -0.93
CA THR A 187 -18.12 -5.31 -2.18
C THR A 187 -17.81 -6.46 -3.14
N THR A 188 -16.79 -7.27 -2.85
CA THR A 188 -16.24 -8.29 -3.76
C THR A 188 -16.93 -9.64 -3.65
#